data_AF-A0AAE3M8W5-F1
#
_entry.id   AF-A0AAE3M8W5-F1
#
_cell.length_a   1.000
_cell.length_b   1.000
_cell.length_c   1.000
_cell.angle_alpha   90.00
_cell.angle_beta   90.00
_cell.angle_gamma   90.00
#
_symmetry.space_group_name_H-M   'P 1'
#
loop_
_entity.id
_entity.type
_entity.pdbx_description
1 polymer ?
#
loop_
_entity_poly.entity_id
_entity_poly.type
_entity_poly.pdbx_seq_one_letter_code
_entity_poly.pdbx_strand_id
1 'polypeptide(L)'
;MQANNLKKKAEASLQKGITYFHSLNTHGGYVYHVTPDLSLRWGEGPKDNETIEVQPPGTPAVGMSFLKAYQVTGNNEYLNDAKEAAYALIQGQNKYGGWEHTIDFKHLESDHVSFDDNQSQSAVRFLMALDQEMNDSILSAATQRAIGMMIETQLSNGGWPHYYPEQGNYHDYATFNDGGINDCIEVMIEAYQYYKNNEVIEKSLRKVARFLNISQLPPPQPGWAQQYNEYLQPAWARTFEPPAICSSVTIKNINSLIDLYLALHDKTILEPIPDALKYLDEVRMENGMWARFIELGTNKPLYYDRNRIRVDNLEDLHPERRKGYAYQINIEHYLEYSKKRYDKALNLGYQELWNEEHPTLSMSEINKRLEKLAPMVQEIIDAQESSGAWITKNDKFKKTMPKGERWNNQYEVMDRISSRVFNRNIDILCEYIKLSNELNNN
;
A
#
# COMPACT_ATOMS: atom_id res chain seq x y z
N MET A 1 -8.82 -32.23 -19.02
CA MET A 1 -10.25 -31.86 -19.07
C MET A 1 -10.71 -31.06 -17.85
N GLN A 2 -10.37 -31.44 -16.61
CA GLN A 2 -10.76 -30.69 -15.40
C GLN A 2 -10.13 -29.28 -15.31
N ALA A 3 -8.84 -29.10 -15.60
CA ALA A 3 -8.18 -27.79 -15.59
C ALA A 3 -8.82 -26.78 -16.57
N ASN A 4 -9.13 -27.24 -17.80
CA ASN A 4 -9.79 -26.41 -18.81
C ASN A 4 -11.25 -26.07 -18.42
N ASN A 5 -11.89 -26.88 -17.56
CA ASN A 5 -13.21 -26.57 -17.01
C ASN A 5 -13.11 -25.51 -15.90
N LEU A 6 -12.13 -25.60 -15.00
CA LEU A 6 -11.96 -24.61 -13.92
C LEU A 6 -11.60 -23.23 -14.48
N LYS A 7 -10.73 -23.17 -15.50
CA LYS A 7 -10.42 -21.91 -16.20
C LYS A 7 -11.69 -21.21 -16.72
N LYS A 8 -12.55 -21.92 -17.46
CA LYS A 8 -13.81 -21.35 -17.97
C LYS A 8 -14.73 -20.86 -16.86
N LYS A 9 -14.79 -21.58 -15.74
CA LYS A 9 -15.55 -21.14 -14.57
C LYS A 9 -14.94 -19.90 -13.92
N ALA A 10 -13.61 -19.81 -13.87
CA ALA A 10 -12.90 -18.64 -13.38
C ALA A 10 -13.17 -17.42 -14.26
N GLU A 11 -13.13 -17.55 -15.59
CA GLU A 11 -13.50 -16.48 -16.54
C GLU A 11 -14.96 -16.03 -16.35
N ALA A 12 -15.89 -16.97 -16.19
CA ALA A 12 -17.29 -16.65 -15.92
C ALA A 12 -17.51 -15.96 -14.57
N SER A 13 -16.78 -16.38 -13.53
CA SER A 13 -16.84 -15.77 -12.20
C SER A 13 -16.23 -14.38 -12.18
N LEU A 14 -15.12 -14.18 -12.91
CA LEU A 14 -14.46 -12.89 -13.12
C LEU A 14 -15.45 -11.89 -13.74
N GLN A 15 -16.07 -12.26 -14.87
CA GLN A 15 -17.05 -11.40 -15.55
C GLN A 15 -18.21 -11.01 -14.63
N LYS A 16 -18.82 -11.99 -13.95
CA LYS A 16 -19.93 -11.73 -13.02
C LYS A 16 -19.52 -10.82 -11.88
N GLY A 17 -18.34 -11.06 -11.31
CA GLY A 17 -17.79 -10.27 -10.21
C GLY A 17 -17.53 -8.83 -10.60
N ILE A 18 -16.91 -8.60 -11.76
CA ILE A 18 -16.66 -7.27 -12.31
C ILE A 18 -17.97 -6.55 -12.61
N THR A 19 -18.89 -7.17 -13.37
CA THR A 19 -20.18 -6.54 -13.70
C THR A 19 -20.97 -6.16 -12.44
N TYR A 20 -21.02 -7.04 -11.43
CA TYR A 20 -21.68 -6.70 -10.18
C TYR A 20 -20.97 -5.56 -9.45
N PHE A 21 -19.64 -5.65 -9.28
CA PHE A 21 -18.91 -4.67 -8.49
C PHE A 21 -18.87 -3.29 -9.17
N HIS A 22 -18.76 -3.25 -10.50
CA HIS A 22 -18.86 -2.02 -11.28
C HIS A 22 -20.19 -1.30 -11.04
N SER A 23 -21.29 -2.03 -10.90
CA SER A 23 -22.61 -1.45 -10.59
C SER A 23 -22.71 -0.74 -9.23
N LEU A 24 -21.71 -0.91 -8.35
CA LEU A 24 -21.65 -0.28 -7.02
C LEU A 24 -21.00 1.12 -7.04
N ASN A 25 -20.51 1.55 -8.20
CA ASN A 25 -19.70 2.77 -8.32
C ASN A 25 -20.49 4.04 -7.96
N THR A 26 -19.74 5.08 -7.61
CA THR A 26 -20.24 6.44 -7.42
C THR A 26 -19.33 7.37 -8.18
N HIS A 27 -19.85 7.98 -9.25
CA HIS A 27 -19.06 8.77 -10.20
C HIS A 27 -17.83 8.00 -10.74
N GLY A 28 -17.95 6.67 -10.89
CA GLY A 28 -16.83 5.79 -11.27
C GLY A 28 -15.94 5.32 -10.11
N GLY A 29 -16.07 5.87 -8.90
CA GLY A 29 -15.25 5.52 -7.75
C GLY A 29 -15.92 4.61 -6.72
N TYR A 30 -15.14 4.21 -5.70
CA TYR A 30 -15.50 3.15 -4.76
C TYR A 30 -15.10 3.49 -3.32
N VAL A 31 -15.88 2.98 -2.36
CA VAL A 31 -15.57 3.02 -0.92
C VAL A 31 -14.99 1.68 -0.45
N TYR A 32 -14.75 1.47 0.84
CA TYR A 32 -14.23 0.17 1.33
C TYR A 32 -15.29 -0.90 1.42
N HIS A 33 -16.49 -0.53 1.89
CA HIS A 33 -17.57 -1.47 2.15
C HIS A 33 -18.93 -0.89 1.78
N VAL A 34 -19.84 -1.74 1.32
CA VAL A 34 -21.26 -1.44 1.12
C VAL A 34 -22.13 -2.59 1.65
N THR A 35 -23.34 -2.31 2.12
CA THR A 35 -24.31 -3.38 2.44
C THR A 35 -24.90 -4.01 1.18
N PRO A 36 -25.35 -5.28 1.21
CA PRO A 36 -25.98 -5.92 0.04
C PRO A 36 -27.25 -5.23 -0.47
N ASP A 37 -27.97 -4.52 0.40
CA ASP A 37 -29.14 -3.71 0.04
C ASP A 37 -28.77 -2.28 -0.44
N LEU A 38 -27.47 -1.97 -0.50
CA LEU A 38 -26.87 -0.70 -0.91
C LEU A 38 -27.27 0.51 -0.06
N SER A 39 -27.89 0.29 1.10
CA SER A 39 -28.37 1.37 1.97
C SER A 39 -27.26 2.06 2.75
N LEU A 40 -26.14 1.38 3.00
CA LEU A 40 -25.04 1.89 3.82
C LEU A 40 -23.68 1.66 3.15
N ARG A 41 -22.76 2.60 3.39
CA ARG A 41 -21.44 2.67 2.77
C ARG A 41 -20.39 3.16 3.77
N TRP A 42 -19.18 2.62 3.69
CA TRP A 42 -18.07 2.99 4.58
C TRP A 42 -16.73 3.04 3.87
N GLY A 43 -15.93 4.02 4.25
CA GLY A 43 -14.48 3.94 4.23
C GLY A 43 -13.93 3.63 5.62
N GLU A 44 -13.05 4.49 6.14
CA GLU A 44 -12.68 4.46 7.55
C GLU A 44 -13.85 4.77 8.50
N GLY A 45 -14.84 5.52 8.00
CA GLY A 45 -16.10 5.79 8.66
C GLY A 45 -17.27 5.77 7.66
N PRO A 46 -18.51 5.98 8.13
CA PRO A 46 -19.68 6.06 7.27
C PRO A 46 -19.51 7.13 6.19
N LYS A 47 -19.96 6.83 4.96
CA LYS A 47 -19.92 7.73 3.80
C LYS A 47 -21.30 7.90 3.20
N ASP A 48 -21.50 9.03 2.52
CA ASP A 48 -22.71 9.26 1.73
C ASP A 48 -22.60 8.65 0.32
N ASN A 49 -23.59 8.93 -0.51
CA ASN A 49 -23.66 8.45 -1.89
C ASN A 49 -22.92 9.35 -2.89
N GLU A 50 -22.16 10.34 -2.42
CA GLU A 50 -21.42 11.31 -3.24
C GLU A 50 -19.93 11.36 -2.84
N THR A 51 -19.47 10.41 -2.01
CA THR A 51 -18.08 10.33 -1.54
C THR A 51 -17.46 8.98 -1.90
N ILE A 52 -16.21 9.01 -2.38
CA ILE A 52 -15.40 7.82 -2.67
C ILE A 52 -14.09 7.84 -1.89
N GLU A 53 -13.43 6.69 -1.81
CA GLU A 53 -12.13 6.53 -1.15
C GLU A 53 -11.00 6.54 -2.17
N VAL A 54 -9.99 7.39 -1.96
CA VAL A 54 -8.71 7.34 -2.67
C VAL A 54 -7.79 6.34 -1.99
N GLN A 55 -7.83 6.25 -0.66
CA GLN A 55 -7.05 5.29 0.10
C GLN A 55 -7.40 3.84 -0.32
N PRO A 56 -6.42 2.95 -0.50
CA PRO A 56 -6.67 1.52 -0.69
C PRO A 56 -7.40 0.90 0.52
N PRO A 57 -8.36 -0.02 0.32
CA PRO A 57 -8.63 -0.76 -0.91
C PRO A 57 -9.65 -0.10 -1.85
N GLY A 58 -9.88 1.22 -1.74
CA GLY A 58 -10.86 1.97 -2.52
C GLY A 58 -10.49 2.15 -4.00
N THR A 59 -10.79 3.33 -4.52
CA THR A 59 -10.90 3.61 -5.96
C THR A 59 -9.66 3.23 -6.78
N PRO A 60 -8.43 3.61 -6.43
CA PRO A 60 -7.26 3.25 -7.24
C PRO A 60 -7.03 1.74 -7.31
N ALA A 61 -7.24 1.02 -6.20
CA ALA A 61 -7.04 -0.42 -6.13
C ALA A 61 -8.12 -1.21 -6.90
N VAL A 62 -9.36 -0.72 -6.87
CA VAL A 62 -10.46 -1.29 -7.69
C VAL A 62 -10.21 -1.02 -9.18
N GLY A 63 -9.80 0.21 -9.54
CA GLY A 63 -9.43 0.56 -10.91
C GLY A 63 -8.29 -0.32 -11.45
N MET A 64 -7.26 -0.55 -10.63
CA MET A 64 -6.16 -1.47 -10.98
C MET A 64 -6.64 -2.92 -11.20
N SER A 65 -7.65 -3.35 -10.44
CA SER A 65 -8.24 -4.69 -10.61
C SER A 65 -8.96 -4.82 -11.96
N PHE A 66 -9.70 -3.79 -12.40
CA PHE A 66 -10.29 -3.76 -13.74
C PHE A 66 -9.22 -3.75 -14.84
N LEU A 67 -8.17 -2.93 -14.68
CA LEU A 67 -7.05 -2.88 -15.63
C LEU A 67 -6.37 -4.24 -15.78
N LYS A 68 -6.11 -4.92 -14.66
CA LYS A 68 -5.54 -6.27 -14.66
C LYS A 68 -6.44 -7.29 -15.35
N ALA A 69 -7.75 -7.20 -15.14
CA ALA A 69 -8.71 -8.06 -15.83
C ALA A 69 -8.70 -7.81 -17.34
N TYR A 70 -8.59 -6.55 -17.79
CA TYR A 70 -8.40 -6.22 -19.20
C TYR A 70 -7.11 -6.84 -19.75
N GLN A 71 -5.97 -6.65 -19.09
CA GLN A 71 -4.68 -7.18 -19.54
C GLN A 71 -4.67 -8.71 -19.70
N VAL A 72 -5.45 -9.43 -18.88
CA VAL A 72 -5.53 -10.90 -18.94
C VAL A 72 -6.52 -11.40 -20.00
N THR A 73 -7.60 -10.66 -20.26
CA THR A 73 -8.74 -11.14 -21.06
C THR A 73 -8.87 -10.47 -22.42
N GLY A 74 -8.31 -9.27 -22.59
CA GLY A 74 -8.53 -8.38 -23.73
C GLY A 74 -9.95 -7.78 -23.78
N ASN A 75 -10.76 -7.89 -22.72
CA ASN A 75 -12.11 -7.34 -22.72
C ASN A 75 -12.11 -5.82 -22.50
N ASN A 76 -12.43 -5.07 -23.55
CA ASN A 76 -12.48 -3.60 -23.53
C ASN A 76 -13.52 -3.01 -22.55
N GLU A 77 -14.53 -3.77 -22.12
CA GLU A 77 -15.43 -3.31 -21.05
C GLU A 77 -14.65 -3.07 -19.75
N TYR A 78 -13.73 -3.96 -19.39
CA TYR A 78 -12.92 -3.78 -18.18
C TYR A 78 -11.94 -2.60 -18.30
N LEU A 79 -11.46 -2.31 -19.51
CA LEU A 79 -10.65 -1.12 -19.76
C LEU A 79 -11.48 0.15 -19.57
N ASN A 80 -12.74 0.15 -20.00
CA ASN A 80 -13.66 1.25 -19.77
C ASN A 80 -14.00 1.39 -18.27
N ASP A 81 -14.22 0.29 -17.54
CA ASP A 81 -14.46 0.33 -16.10
C ASP A 81 -13.25 0.92 -15.34
N ALA A 82 -12.03 0.54 -15.74
CA ALA A 82 -10.80 1.17 -15.23
C ALA A 82 -10.76 2.67 -15.57
N LYS A 83 -11.10 3.04 -16.80
CA LYS A 83 -11.17 4.45 -17.22
C LYS A 83 -12.14 5.26 -16.35
N GLU A 84 -13.31 4.72 -16.01
CA GLU A 84 -14.28 5.41 -15.15
C GLU A 84 -13.71 5.66 -13.75
N ALA A 85 -13.03 4.67 -13.15
CA ALA A 85 -12.32 4.84 -11.89
C ALA A 85 -11.22 5.90 -11.97
N ALA A 86 -10.47 5.94 -13.08
CA ALA A 86 -9.46 6.97 -13.30
C ALA A 86 -10.10 8.36 -13.42
N TYR A 87 -11.21 8.49 -14.13
CA TYR A 87 -11.92 9.77 -14.27
C TYR A 87 -12.51 10.27 -12.94
N ALA A 88 -12.92 9.37 -12.06
CA ALA A 88 -13.31 9.72 -10.69
C ALA A 88 -12.15 10.38 -9.94
N LEU A 89 -10.95 9.81 -10.03
CA LEU A 89 -9.73 10.37 -9.45
C LEU A 89 -9.34 11.70 -10.12
N ILE A 90 -9.42 11.80 -11.44
CA ILE A 90 -9.09 13.03 -12.18
C ILE A 90 -9.98 14.20 -11.74
N GLN A 91 -11.28 13.95 -11.53
CA GLN A 91 -12.20 14.97 -11.02
C GLN A 91 -11.83 15.46 -9.62
N GLY A 92 -11.37 14.56 -8.75
CA GLY A 92 -10.89 14.89 -7.41
C GLY A 92 -9.43 15.33 -7.32
N GLN A 93 -8.70 15.42 -8.44
CA GLN A 93 -7.29 15.79 -8.43
C GLN A 93 -7.13 17.28 -8.14
N ASN A 94 -6.56 17.60 -6.98
CA ASN A 94 -6.43 18.99 -6.52
C ASN A 94 -5.47 19.82 -7.39
N LYS A 95 -5.34 21.12 -7.09
CA LYS A 95 -4.45 22.05 -7.84
C LYS A 95 -2.98 21.63 -7.87
N TYR A 96 -2.49 20.91 -6.86
CA TYR A 96 -1.12 20.41 -6.78
C TYR A 96 -0.88 19.13 -7.58
N GLY A 97 -1.95 18.44 -8.00
CA GLY A 97 -1.86 17.19 -8.77
C GLY A 97 -2.01 15.92 -7.92
N GLY A 98 -2.33 16.05 -6.63
CA GLY A 98 -2.54 14.92 -5.72
C GLY A 98 -3.94 14.88 -5.11
N TRP A 99 -4.09 14.10 -4.03
CA TRP A 99 -5.38 13.81 -3.41
C TRP A 99 -5.31 13.80 -1.89
N GLU A 100 -6.44 14.09 -1.25
CA GLU A 100 -6.72 13.69 0.13
C GLU A 100 -7.20 12.22 0.19
N HIS A 101 -7.53 11.76 1.40
CA HIS A 101 -8.09 10.44 1.68
C HIS A 101 -9.33 10.13 0.83
N THR A 102 -10.24 11.09 0.70
CA THR A 102 -11.53 10.92 0.00
C THR A 102 -11.74 11.97 -1.06
N ILE A 103 -12.61 11.68 -2.02
CA ILE A 103 -13.16 12.67 -2.94
C ILE A 103 -14.66 12.81 -2.62
N ASP A 104 -15.06 14.00 -2.17
CA ASP A 104 -16.45 14.41 -2.01
C ASP A 104 -16.88 15.19 -3.25
N PHE A 105 -17.72 14.61 -4.08
CA PHE A 105 -18.17 15.21 -5.34
C PHE A 105 -19.07 16.44 -5.15
N LYS A 106 -19.59 16.68 -3.93
CA LYS A 106 -20.28 17.94 -3.61
C LYS A 106 -19.29 19.09 -3.39
N HIS A 107 -18.06 18.78 -2.99
CA HIS A 107 -17.06 19.73 -2.52
C HIS A 107 -15.64 19.34 -2.98
N LEU A 108 -15.36 19.52 -4.28
CA LEU A 108 -14.06 19.19 -4.89
C LEU A 108 -12.91 20.15 -4.52
N GLU A 109 -13.09 21.05 -3.55
CA GLU A 109 -12.15 22.14 -3.24
C GLU A 109 -10.96 21.72 -2.36
N SER A 110 -10.67 20.41 -2.24
CA SER A 110 -9.50 19.95 -1.48
C SER A 110 -8.23 20.61 -2.01
N ASP A 111 -7.42 21.12 -1.09
CA ASP A 111 -6.13 21.72 -1.37
C ASP A 111 -4.98 21.02 -0.62
N HIS A 112 -5.19 19.78 -0.16
CA HIS A 112 -4.14 18.96 0.43
C HIS A 112 -3.83 17.73 -0.42
N VAL A 113 -2.56 17.39 -0.46
CA VAL A 113 -2.04 16.09 -0.89
C VAL A 113 -1.70 15.32 0.38
N SER A 114 -2.13 14.08 0.43
CA SER A 114 -1.79 13.16 1.50
C SER A 114 -1.01 11.97 0.95
N PHE A 115 0.07 11.65 1.67
CA PHE A 115 0.89 10.45 1.48
C PHE A 115 0.62 9.39 2.55
N ASP A 116 -0.35 9.63 3.43
CA ASP A 116 -0.81 8.70 4.44
C ASP A 116 -1.48 7.47 3.80
N ASP A 117 -1.28 6.29 4.38
CA ASP A 117 -1.89 5.02 3.98
C ASP A 117 -1.96 4.78 2.44
N ASN A 118 -0.91 5.14 1.70
CA ASN A 118 -0.80 4.94 0.24
C ASN A 118 -1.91 5.67 -0.57
N GLN A 119 -2.41 6.82 -0.07
CA GLN A 119 -3.45 7.61 -0.72
C GLN A 119 -3.01 8.12 -2.10
N SER A 120 -2.26 9.22 -2.18
CA SER A 120 -1.87 9.79 -3.49
C SER A 120 -1.02 8.82 -4.31
N GLN A 121 -0.17 8.02 -3.64
CA GLN A 121 0.73 7.07 -4.28
C GLN A 121 -0.03 6.00 -5.09
N SER A 122 -1.06 5.36 -4.52
CA SER A 122 -1.83 4.35 -5.24
C SER A 122 -2.60 4.93 -6.42
N ALA A 123 -3.09 6.17 -6.31
CA ALA A 123 -3.70 6.89 -7.43
C ALA A 123 -2.68 7.13 -8.55
N VAL A 124 -1.46 7.60 -8.24
CA VAL A 124 -0.40 7.81 -9.25
C VAL A 124 -0.07 6.50 -9.97
N ARG A 125 0.15 5.39 -9.24
CA ARG A 125 0.46 4.07 -9.83
C ARG A 125 -0.64 3.61 -10.77
N PHE A 126 -1.90 3.75 -10.36
CA PHE A 126 -3.03 3.36 -11.19
C PHE A 126 -3.14 4.21 -12.47
N LEU A 127 -3.06 5.53 -12.36
CA LEU A 127 -3.14 6.41 -13.53
C LEU A 127 -1.98 6.14 -14.50
N MET A 128 -0.74 5.99 -14.00
CA MET A 128 0.42 5.66 -14.83
C MET A 128 0.23 4.34 -15.58
N ALA A 129 -0.22 3.29 -14.89
CA ALA A 129 -0.42 1.98 -15.50
C ALA A 129 -1.50 2.02 -16.58
N LEU A 130 -2.62 2.71 -16.32
CA LEU A 130 -3.70 2.85 -17.30
C LEU A 130 -3.27 3.68 -18.52
N ASP A 131 -2.47 4.73 -18.33
CA ASP A 131 -1.95 5.59 -19.40
C ASP A 131 -1.04 4.83 -20.39
N GLN A 132 -0.48 3.68 -19.98
CA GLN A 132 0.25 2.80 -20.89
C GLN A 132 -0.65 1.99 -21.84
N GLU A 133 -1.92 1.81 -21.48
CA GLU A 133 -2.86 0.90 -22.15
C GLU A 133 -3.85 1.63 -23.06
N MET A 134 -3.92 2.96 -22.99
CA MET A 134 -4.89 3.74 -23.77
C MET A 134 -4.38 5.13 -24.16
N ASN A 135 -4.80 5.59 -25.33
CA ASN A 135 -4.50 6.94 -25.80
C ASN A 135 -5.62 7.91 -25.37
N ASP A 136 -5.47 8.53 -24.21
CA ASP A 136 -6.42 9.50 -23.66
C ASP A 136 -5.70 10.74 -23.12
N SER A 137 -5.82 11.86 -23.83
CA SER A 137 -5.11 13.10 -23.47
C SER A 137 -5.47 13.65 -22.09
N ILE A 138 -6.68 13.39 -21.58
CA ILE A 138 -7.10 13.86 -20.25
C ILE A 138 -6.40 13.03 -19.18
N LEU A 139 -6.37 11.71 -19.37
CA LEU A 139 -5.62 10.79 -18.50
C LEU A 139 -4.12 11.11 -18.52
N SER A 140 -3.52 11.29 -19.70
CA SER A 140 -2.09 11.59 -19.80
C SER A 140 -1.74 12.92 -19.10
N ALA A 141 -2.56 13.94 -19.27
CA ALA A 141 -2.36 15.23 -18.59
C ALA A 141 -2.48 15.10 -17.06
N ALA A 142 -3.48 14.38 -16.56
CA ALA A 142 -3.64 14.14 -15.12
C ALA A 142 -2.50 13.30 -14.53
N THR A 143 -2.04 12.29 -15.27
CA THR A 143 -0.90 11.44 -14.90
C THR A 143 0.39 12.26 -14.79
N GLN A 144 0.66 13.13 -15.77
CA GLN A 144 1.81 14.03 -15.73
C GLN A 144 1.75 14.99 -14.55
N ARG A 145 0.57 15.53 -14.23
CA ARG A 145 0.37 16.35 -13.03
C ARG A 145 0.64 15.57 -11.74
N ALA A 146 0.21 14.32 -11.67
CA ALA A 146 0.45 13.46 -10.51
C ALA A 146 1.94 13.15 -10.32
N ILE A 147 2.67 12.85 -11.40
CA ILE A 147 4.13 12.65 -11.33
C ILE A 147 4.83 13.96 -10.94
N GLY A 148 4.42 15.09 -11.52
CA GLY A 148 4.94 16.40 -11.16
C GLY A 148 4.75 16.72 -9.68
N MET A 149 3.58 16.37 -9.13
CA MET A 149 3.27 16.48 -7.70
C MET A 149 4.25 15.67 -6.84
N MET A 150 4.54 14.42 -7.19
CA MET A 150 5.49 13.59 -6.45
C MET A 150 6.88 14.23 -6.39
N ILE A 151 7.32 14.88 -7.49
CA ILE A 151 8.61 15.57 -7.54
C ILE A 151 8.59 16.87 -6.72
N GLU A 152 7.55 17.69 -6.88
CA GLU A 152 7.41 19.00 -6.24
C GLU A 152 7.33 18.89 -4.71
N THR A 153 6.63 17.86 -4.21
CA THR A 153 6.43 17.65 -2.77
C THR A 153 7.62 16.99 -2.07
N GLN A 154 8.64 16.54 -2.81
CA GLN A 154 9.82 15.89 -2.22
C GLN A 154 10.68 16.91 -1.47
N LEU A 155 10.77 16.74 -0.15
CA LEU A 155 11.46 17.64 0.78
C LEU A 155 12.95 17.80 0.43
N SER A 156 13.56 18.91 0.84
CA SER A 156 14.97 19.21 0.57
C SER A 156 15.95 18.14 1.09
N ASN A 157 15.60 17.48 2.20
CA ASN A 157 16.35 16.36 2.77
C ASN A 157 16.24 15.05 1.96
N GLY A 158 15.24 14.93 1.07
CA GLY A 158 15.01 13.81 0.16
C GLY A 158 13.83 12.92 0.50
N GLY A 159 13.22 13.06 1.68
CA GLY A 159 11.98 12.38 2.03
C GLY A 159 10.74 13.04 1.43
N TRP A 160 9.57 12.52 1.79
CA TRP A 160 8.26 13.11 1.53
C TRP A 160 7.54 13.43 2.83
N PRO A 161 6.74 14.51 2.87
CA PRO A 161 5.94 14.84 4.03
C PRO A 161 4.79 13.85 4.21
N HIS A 162 4.09 13.93 5.33
CA HIS A 162 2.82 13.21 5.50
C HIS A 162 1.69 13.90 4.74
N TYR A 163 1.63 15.24 4.79
CA TYR A 163 0.70 16.07 4.04
C TYR A 163 1.43 17.25 3.36
N TYR A 164 0.84 17.74 2.28
CA TYR A 164 1.30 18.95 1.59
C TYR A 164 0.08 19.80 1.18
N PRO A 165 0.11 21.14 1.23
CA PRO A 165 1.21 22.00 1.71
C PRO A 165 1.51 21.87 3.20
N GLU A 166 2.58 22.54 3.63
CA GLU A 166 3.02 22.60 5.02
C GLU A 166 1.93 23.19 5.95
N GLN A 167 1.72 22.56 7.10
CA GLN A 167 0.70 22.91 8.09
C GLN A 167 1.26 23.47 9.41
N GLY A 168 2.59 23.55 9.54
CA GLY A 168 3.29 23.97 10.76
C GLY A 168 3.25 22.92 11.88
N ASN A 169 3.14 21.64 11.55
CA ASN A 169 3.05 20.55 12.51
C ASN A 169 3.75 19.27 12.02
N TYR A 170 3.59 18.17 12.75
CA TYR A 170 4.31 16.93 12.44
C TYR A 170 4.02 16.34 11.05
N HIS A 171 2.93 16.77 10.41
CA HIS A 171 2.60 16.36 9.05
C HIS A 171 3.60 16.84 7.99
N ASP A 172 4.43 17.83 8.33
CA ASP A 172 5.41 18.43 7.42
C ASP A 172 6.73 17.66 7.38
N TYR A 173 6.91 16.74 8.32
CA TYR A 173 8.13 15.97 8.50
C TYR A 173 8.28 14.86 7.46
N ALA A 174 9.53 14.51 7.16
CA ALA A 174 9.82 13.34 6.34
C ALA A 174 9.30 12.08 7.04
N THR A 175 8.30 11.41 6.45
CA THR A 175 7.48 10.42 7.17
C THR A 175 7.50 9.02 6.53
N PHE A 176 8.10 8.06 7.24
CA PHE A 176 8.00 6.64 6.93
C PHE A 176 6.77 5.96 7.54
N ASN A 177 6.10 6.63 8.50
CA ASN A 177 4.92 6.09 9.14
C ASN A 177 3.91 5.58 8.11
N ASP A 178 3.34 4.42 8.40
CA ASP A 178 2.38 3.70 7.56
C ASP A 178 2.84 3.37 6.12
N GLY A 179 4.10 3.68 5.76
CA GLY A 179 4.69 3.42 4.46
C GLY A 179 4.87 4.66 3.58
N GLY A 180 4.52 5.87 4.03
CA GLY A 180 4.45 7.07 3.19
C GLY A 180 5.63 7.25 2.22
N ILE A 181 6.86 7.36 2.72
CA ILE A 181 8.07 7.44 1.87
C ILE A 181 8.34 6.14 1.10
N ASN A 182 8.11 4.96 1.69
CA ASN A 182 8.37 3.69 1.02
C ASN A 182 7.47 3.51 -0.22
N ASP A 183 6.19 3.86 -0.11
CA ASP A 183 5.24 3.81 -1.21
C ASP A 183 5.59 4.86 -2.28
N CYS A 184 6.09 6.04 -1.89
CA CYS A 184 6.63 7.01 -2.86
C CYS A 184 7.83 6.44 -3.62
N ILE A 185 8.74 5.72 -2.96
CA ILE A 185 9.88 5.06 -3.62
C ILE A 185 9.38 4.06 -4.66
N GLU A 186 8.40 3.22 -4.33
CA GLU A 186 7.81 2.25 -5.27
C GLU A 186 7.23 2.95 -6.50
N VAL A 187 6.42 4.01 -6.31
CA VAL A 187 5.83 4.80 -7.41
C VAL A 187 6.92 5.38 -8.32
N MET A 188 7.96 5.96 -7.72
CA MET A 188 9.03 6.62 -8.47
C MET A 188 9.91 5.60 -9.22
N ILE A 189 10.09 4.38 -8.70
CA ILE A 189 10.76 3.29 -9.41
C ILE A 189 9.91 2.84 -10.61
N GLU A 190 8.60 2.64 -10.45
CA GLU A 190 7.70 2.33 -11.56
C GLU A 190 7.72 3.43 -12.63
N ALA A 191 7.67 4.70 -12.20
CA ALA A 191 7.78 5.84 -13.11
C ALA A 191 9.12 5.83 -13.87
N TYR A 192 10.22 5.47 -13.21
CA TYR A 192 11.54 5.38 -13.86
C TYR A 192 11.60 4.26 -14.92
N GLN A 193 10.86 3.16 -14.69
CA GLN A 193 10.76 2.04 -15.63
C GLN A 193 9.89 2.39 -16.85
N TYR A 194 8.74 3.06 -16.64
CA TYR A 194 7.86 3.50 -17.72
C TYR A 194 8.49 4.63 -18.54
N TYR A 195 9.02 5.65 -17.87
CA TYR A 195 9.59 6.85 -18.47
C TYR A 195 11.12 6.79 -18.47
N LYS A 196 11.67 5.85 -19.24
CA LYS A 196 13.12 5.58 -19.31
C LYS A 196 13.94 6.84 -19.61
N ASN A 197 15.11 6.94 -18.97
CA ASN A 197 16.06 8.06 -19.10
C ASN A 197 15.50 9.42 -18.62
N ASN A 198 14.48 9.43 -17.75
CA ASN A 198 14.01 10.66 -17.13
C ASN A 198 14.94 11.07 -15.98
N GLU A 199 15.84 12.02 -16.24
CA GLU A 199 16.82 12.53 -15.26
C GLU A 199 16.18 13.12 -14.00
N VAL A 200 14.97 13.69 -14.10
CA VAL A 200 14.27 14.29 -12.95
C VAL A 200 13.81 13.20 -11.98
N ILE A 201 13.26 12.09 -12.51
CA ILE A 201 12.86 10.93 -11.73
C ILE A 201 14.08 10.26 -11.09
N GLU A 202 15.15 10.04 -11.87
CA GLU A 202 16.38 9.44 -11.35
C GLU A 202 16.97 10.29 -10.21
N LYS A 203 17.00 11.63 -10.37
CA LYS A 203 17.47 12.55 -9.34
C LYS A 203 16.62 12.46 -8.06
N SER A 204 15.30 12.32 -8.19
CA SER A 204 14.40 12.11 -7.05
C SER A 204 14.72 10.80 -6.30
N LEU A 205 14.92 9.70 -7.03
CA LEU A 205 15.31 8.40 -6.46
C LEU A 205 16.66 8.47 -5.74
N ARG A 206 17.66 9.13 -6.32
CA ARG A 206 18.97 9.34 -5.67
C ARG A 206 18.87 10.20 -4.41
N LYS A 207 17.97 11.19 -4.42
CA LYS A 207 17.75 12.08 -3.26
C LYS A 207 17.14 11.31 -2.08
N VAL A 208 16.16 10.44 -2.33
CA VAL A 208 15.58 9.59 -1.27
C VAL A 208 16.55 8.49 -0.84
N ALA A 209 17.35 7.90 -1.74
CA ALA A 209 18.41 6.97 -1.35
C ALA A 209 19.41 7.60 -0.36
N ARG A 210 19.82 8.85 -0.63
CA ARG A 210 20.63 9.65 0.30
C ARG A 210 19.89 9.89 1.61
N PHE A 211 18.59 10.22 1.57
CA PHE A 211 17.78 10.43 2.78
C PHE A 211 17.75 9.19 3.68
N LEU A 212 17.53 7.99 3.12
CA LEU A 212 17.54 6.75 3.92
C LEU A 212 18.89 6.54 4.59
N ASN A 213 20.00 6.81 3.91
CA ASN A 213 21.35 6.69 4.49
C ASN A 213 21.57 7.70 5.63
N ILE A 214 21.34 9.00 5.38
CA ILE A 214 21.62 10.04 6.39
C ILE A 214 20.62 10.09 7.56
N SER A 215 19.45 9.46 7.43
CA SER A 215 18.43 9.40 8.49
C SER A 215 18.57 8.16 9.38
N GLN A 216 19.41 7.17 9.01
CA GLN A 216 19.71 6.06 9.90
C GLN A 216 20.36 6.60 11.17
N LEU A 217 19.88 6.16 12.33
CA LEU A 217 20.53 6.54 13.58
C LEU A 217 21.92 5.88 13.68
N PRO A 218 22.90 6.52 14.32
CA PRO A 218 24.23 5.94 14.45
C PRO A 218 24.23 4.75 15.42
N PRO A 219 25.27 3.88 15.37
CA PRO A 219 25.53 2.94 16.44
C PRO A 219 25.54 3.63 17.81
N PRO A 220 24.98 3.00 18.86
CA PRO A 220 24.61 1.58 18.94
C PRO A 220 23.16 1.26 18.52
N GLN A 221 22.41 2.18 17.89
CA GLN A 221 21.01 1.93 17.53
C GLN A 221 20.70 2.20 16.04
N PRO A 222 21.30 1.45 15.10
CA PRO A 222 21.24 1.70 13.65
C PRO A 222 19.91 1.33 12.98
N GLY A 223 18.80 1.87 13.50
CA GLY A 223 17.47 1.77 12.91
C GLY A 223 16.91 3.12 12.47
N TRP A 224 15.65 3.12 12.03
CA TRP A 224 14.93 4.32 11.61
C TRP A 224 13.71 4.59 12.48
N ALA A 225 13.41 5.88 12.68
CA ALA A 225 12.19 6.36 13.32
C ALA A 225 11.02 6.44 12.34
N GLN A 226 9.79 6.58 12.85
CA GLN A 226 8.61 6.80 12.02
C GLN A 226 8.69 8.08 11.18
N GLN A 227 9.34 9.13 11.68
CA GLN A 227 9.45 10.41 11.00
C GLN A 227 10.57 11.27 11.56
N TYR A 228 11.03 12.21 10.72
CA TYR A 228 12.19 13.06 10.98
C TYR A 228 11.87 14.52 10.67
N ASN A 229 12.20 15.40 11.63
CA ASN A 229 12.10 16.84 11.40
C ASN A 229 13.16 17.36 10.39
N GLU A 230 13.15 18.66 10.13
CA GLU A 230 14.07 19.31 9.19
C GLU A 230 15.55 19.18 9.58
N TYR A 231 15.84 18.84 10.84
CA TYR A 231 17.20 18.60 11.37
C TYR A 231 17.59 17.12 11.40
N LEU A 232 16.82 16.23 10.75
CA LEU A 232 17.03 14.77 10.77
C LEU A 232 16.97 14.15 12.17
N GLN A 233 16.18 14.73 13.06
CA GLN A 233 15.95 14.17 14.40
C GLN A 233 14.64 13.38 14.39
N PRO A 234 14.61 12.17 14.98
CA PRO A 234 13.35 11.48 15.28
C PRO A 234 12.36 12.43 15.96
N ALA A 235 11.14 12.48 15.45
CA ALA A 235 10.14 13.44 15.89
C ALA A 235 8.85 12.77 16.37
N TRP A 236 8.13 13.50 17.22
CA TRP A 236 6.77 13.10 17.63
C TRP A 236 5.84 13.14 16.43
N ALA A 237 5.00 12.11 16.30
CA ALA A 237 3.81 12.14 15.46
C ALA A 237 2.58 12.46 16.32
N ARG A 238 1.59 11.56 16.32
CA ARG A 238 0.44 11.64 17.24
C ARG A 238 0.94 11.56 18.69
N THR A 239 0.10 11.96 19.66
CA THR A 239 0.48 12.04 21.09
C THR A 239 0.94 10.73 21.72
N PHE A 240 0.77 9.60 21.02
CA PHE A 240 1.13 8.26 21.45
C PHE A 240 2.26 7.64 20.59
N GLU A 241 2.85 8.43 19.70
CA GLU A 241 3.91 8.03 18.75
C GLU A 241 5.16 8.90 19.01
N PRO A 242 6.00 8.49 19.97
CA PRO A 242 7.17 9.26 20.40
C PRO A 242 8.33 9.18 19.41
N PRO A 243 9.32 10.10 19.52
CA PRO A 243 10.65 9.93 18.95
C PRO A 243 11.28 8.62 19.44
N ALA A 244 11.33 7.63 18.55
CA ALA A 244 11.83 6.30 18.83
C ALA A 244 12.20 5.61 17.54
N ILE A 245 13.05 4.60 17.62
CA ILE A 245 13.26 3.68 16.51
C ILE A 245 12.01 2.82 16.35
N CYS A 246 11.65 2.56 15.11
CA CYS A 246 10.51 1.75 14.75
C CYS A 246 10.95 0.51 13.97
N SER A 247 10.73 -0.68 14.54
CA SER A 247 11.20 -1.93 13.94
C SER A 247 10.54 -2.23 12.59
N SER A 248 9.25 -1.92 12.42
CA SER A 248 8.58 -2.11 11.13
C SER A 248 9.10 -1.16 10.06
N VAL A 249 9.35 0.11 10.41
CA VAL A 249 9.94 1.10 9.50
C VAL A 249 11.37 0.68 9.11
N THR A 250 12.15 0.21 10.08
CA THR A 250 13.52 -0.26 9.84
C THR A 250 13.54 -1.39 8.80
N ILE A 251 12.65 -2.38 8.92
CA ILE A 251 12.54 -3.46 7.93
C ILE A 251 12.08 -2.96 6.56
N LYS A 252 11.08 -2.06 6.50
CA LYS A 252 10.65 -1.47 5.23
C LYS A 252 11.80 -0.73 4.54
N ASN A 253 12.56 0.07 5.28
CA ASN A 253 13.68 0.84 4.75
C ASN A 253 14.81 -0.06 4.22
N ILE A 254 15.09 -1.19 4.88
CA ILE A 254 16.04 -2.18 4.34
C ILE A 254 15.61 -2.65 2.95
N ASN A 255 14.33 -2.97 2.76
CA ASN A 255 13.83 -3.42 1.46
C ASN A 255 13.83 -2.29 0.43
N SER A 256 13.43 -1.07 0.80
CA SER A 256 13.51 0.09 -0.10
C SER A 256 14.94 0.42 -0.54
N LEU A 257 15.95 0.23 0.32
CA LEU A 257 17.35 0.36 -0.08
C LEU A 257 17.75 -0.70 -1.13
N ILE A 258 17.27 -1.93 -1.00
CA ILE A 258 17.48 -2.98 -2.01
C ILE A 258 16.76 -2.64 -3.31
N ASP A 259 15.51 -2.15 -3.26
CA ASP A 259 14.76 -1.72 -4.44
C ASP A 259 15.47 -0.57 -5.18
N LEU A 260 15.98 0.41 -4.43
CA LEU A 260 16.76 1.52 -4.97
C LEU A 260 18.08 1.05 -5.57
N TYR A 261 18.76 0.07 -4.96
CA TYR A 261 19.94 -0.56 -5.55
C TYR A 261 19.61 -1.24 -6.88
N LEU A 262 18.50 -1.98 -6.96
CA LEU A 262 18.04 -2.62 -8.19
C LEU A 262 17.70 -1.59 -9.28
N ALA A 263 17.14 -0.44 -8.91
CA ALA A 263 16.78 0.60 -9.87
C ALA A 263 17.95 1.49 -10.32
N LEU A 264 18.88 1.82 -9.40
CA LEU A 264 19.96 2.79 -9.63
C LEU A 264 21.33 2.16 -9.87
N HIS A 265 21.45 0.85 -9.65
CA HIS A 265 22.67 0.05 -9.83
C HIS A 265 23.86 0.56 -9.00
N ASP A 266 23.60 1.20 -7.86
CA ASP A 266 24.61 1.78 -6.99
C ASP A 266 24.72 0.99 -5.68
N LYS A 267 25.84 0.26 -5.53
CA LYS A 267 26.07 -0.60 -4.37
C LYS A 267 26.21 0.18 -3.06
N THR A 268 26.56 1.47 -3.08
CA THR A 268 26.71 2.25 -1.84
C THR A 268 25.36 2.47 -1.14
N ILE A 269 24.24 2.29 -1.85
CA ILE A 269 22.89 2.34 -1.29
C ILE A 269 22.69 1.22 -0.25
N LEU A 270 23.41 0.11 -0.36
CA LEU A 270 23.28 -1.03 0.52
C LEU A 270 24.04 -0.89 1.86
N GLU A 271 24.92 0.12 1.98
CA GLU A 271 25.80 0.31 3.15
C GLU A 271 25.10 0.32 4.52
N PRO A 272 23.89 0.92 4.69
CA PRO A 272 23.20 0.95 5.99
C PRO A 272 22.68 -0.41 6.49
N ILE A 273 22.52 -1.39 5.60
CA ILE A 273 21.69 -2.59 5.87
C ILE A 273 22.28 -3.54 6.92
N PRO A 274 23.59 -3.90 6.92
CA PRO A 274 24.15 -4.86 7.87
C PRO A 274 23.93 -4.48 9.33
N ASP A 275 24.17 -3.21 9.65
CA ASP A 275 24.04 -2.69 11.01
C ASP A 275 22.58 -2.71 11.46
N ALA A 276 21.65 -2.37 10.56
CA ALA A 276 20.22 -2.43 10.84
C ALA A 276 19.71 -3.86 11.07
N LEU A 277 20.13 -4.82 10.23
CA LEU A 277 19.75 -6.23 10.38
C LEU A 277 20.24 -6.80 11.72
N LYS A 278 21.51 -6.54 12.07
CA LYS A 278 22.08 -6.93 13.35
C LYS A 278 21.33 -6.30 14.52
N TYR A 279 21.03 -5.00 14.43
CA TYR A 279 20.30 -4.30 15.47
C TYR A 279 18.89 -4.89 15.69
N LEU A 280 18.18 -5.25 14.63
CA LEU A 280 16.87 -5.90 14.74
C LEU A 280 16.97 -7.26 15.44
N ASP A 281 18.03 -8.05 15.22
CA ASP A 281 18.25 -9.29 15.98
C ASP A 281 18.49 -9.01 17.48
N GLU A 282 19.26 -7.97 17.81
CA GLU A 282 19.61 -7.61 19.20
C GLU A 282 18.43 -7.07 20.02
N VAL A 283 17.48 -6.38 19.40
CA VAL A 283 16.33 -5.76 20.10
C VAL A 283 15.08 -6.63 20.13
N ARG A 284 15.22 -7.90 19.74
CA ARG A 284 14.15 -8.88 19.90
C ARG A 284 13.82 -9.06 21.38
N MET A 285 12.55 -8.91 21.74
CA MET A 285 12.08 -9.06 23.11
C MET A 285 12.01 -10.54 23.52
N GLU A 286 12.00 -10.81 24.83
CA GLU A 286 11.91 -12.16 25.40
C GLU A 286 10.69 -12.96 24.93
N ASN A 287 9.59 -12.28 24.61
CA ASN A 287 8.38 -12.91 24.07
C ASN A 287 8.49 -13.29 22.59
N GLY A 288 9.66 -13.09 21.96
CA GLY A 288 9.93 -13.41 20.57
C GLY A 288 9.44 -12.37 19.57
N MET A 289 8.87 -11.24 20.02
CA MET A 289 8.37 -10.13 19.20
C MET A 289 9.30 -8.92 19.25
N TRP A 290 8.94 -7.85 18.53
CA TRP A 290 9.64 -6.57 18.51
C TRP A 290 8.72 -5.45 18.98
N ALA A 291 9.27 -4.49 19.71
CA ALA A 291 8.53 -3.27 20.05
C ALA A 291 8.36 -2.41 18.80
N ARG A 292 7.16 -1.86 18.58
CA ARG A 292 6.95 -0.84 17.53
C ARG A 292 7.77 0.41 17.81
N PHE A 293 7.95 0.76 19.09
CA PHE A 293 8.79 1.87 19.51
C PHE A 293 9.89 1.38 20.44
N ILE A 294 11.13 1.67 20.08
CA ILE A 294 12.31 1.37 20.89
C ILE A 294 12.91 2.69 21.37
N GLU A 295 13.06 2.82 22.68
CA GLU A 295 13.56 4.02 23.34
C GLU A 295 15.01 4.33 22.94
N LEU A 296 15.25 5.58 22.58
CA LEU A 296 16.57 6.09 22.25
C LEU A 296 17.49 6.01 23.49
N GLY A 297 18.69 5.48 23.29
CA GLY A 297 19.72 5.31 24.31
C GLY A 297 19.61 4.05 25.19
N THR A 298 18.46 3.36 25.22
CA THR A 298 18.25 2.23 26.17
C THR A 298 17.88 0.90 25.53
N ASN A 299 17.42 0.89 24.27
CA ASN A 299 16.82 -0.27 23.58
C ASN A 299 15.58 -0.86 24.26
N LYS A 300 14.98 -0.16 25.23
CA LYS A 300 13.77 -0.65 25.90
C LYS A 300 12.54 -0.43 25.03
N PRO A 301 11.54 -1.34 25.06
CA PRO A 301 10.23 -1.07 24.50
C PRO A 301 9.63 0.20 25.10
N LEU A 302 9.01 1.03 24.25
CA LEU A 302 8.44 2.32 24.64
C LEU A 302 6.93 2.33 24.40
N TYR A 303 6.16 2.62 25.45
CA TYR A 303 4.70 2.66 25.40
C TYR A 303 4.18 4.03 25.82
N TYR A 304 3.35 4.62 24.97
CA TYR A 304 2.67 5.89 25.25
C TYR A 304 1.18 5.76 24.96
N ASP A 305 0.35 6.18 25.90
CA ASP A 305 -1.07 6.43 25.66
C ASP A 305 -1.29 7.82 25.05
N ARG A 306 -2.53 8.11 24.67
CA ARG A 306 -2.97 9.44 24.27
C ARG A 306 -2.58 10.48 25.32
N ASN A 307 -2.35 11.71 24.87
CA ASN A 307 -1.88 12.83 25.69
C ASN A 307 -0.46 12.66 26.25
N ARG A 308 0.40 11.87 25.56
CA ARG A 308 1.81 11.68 25.91
C ARG A 308 2.00 11.07 27.30
N ILE A 309 1.10 10.20 27.72
CA ILE A 309 1.23 9.48 28.99
C ILE A 309 2.12 8.26 28.74
N ARG A 310 3.36 8.33 29.23
CA ARG A 310 4.26 7.17 29.23
C ARG A 310 3.76 6.13 30.22
N VAL A 311 3.79 4.86 29.83
CA VAL A 311 3.54 3.72 30.71
C VAL A 311 4.68 2.72 30.60
N ASP A 312 4.85 1.89 31.63
CA ASP A 312 5.98 0.96 31.71
C ASP A 312 5.71 -0.34 30.94
N ASN A 313 4.44 -0.79 30.90
CA ASN A 313 4.06 -2.06 30.27
C ASN A 313 2.92 -1.88 29.27
N LEU A 314 2.81 -2.82 28.32
CA LEU A 314 1.72 -2.88 27.34
C LEU A 314 0.33 -2.92 28.03
N GLU A 315 0.24 -3.62 29.16
CA GLU A 315 -1.00 -3.83 29.91
C GLU A 315 -1.53 -2.56 30.59
N ASP A 316 -0.66 -1.57 30.80
CA ASP A 316 -0.98 -0.28 31.43
C ASP A 316 -1.62 0.70 30.45
N LEU A 317 -1.61 0.40 29.15
CA LEU A 317 -2.29 1.19 28.13
C LEU A 317 -3.81 1.09 28.27
N HIS A 318 -4.49 2.21 28.03
CA HIS A 318 -5.95 2.23 27.93
C HIS A 318 -6.43 1.19 26.90
N PRO A 319 -7.53 0.45 27.18
CA PRO A 319 -7.99 -0.65 26.31
C PRO A 319 -8.16 -0.28 24.83
N GLU A 320 -8.59 0.95 24.55
CA GLU A 320 -8.69 1.49 23.19
C GLU A 320 -7.35 1.53 22.45
N ARG A 321 -6.24 1.93 23.10
CA ARG A 321 -4.90 1.94 22.50
C ARG A 321 -4.32 0.54 22.44
N ARG A 322 -4.37 -0.20 23.55
CA ARG A 322 -3.82 -1.57 23.64
C ARG A 322 -4.40 -2.52 22.58
N LYS A 323 -5.70 -2.39 22.27
CA LYS A 323 -6.38 -3.22 21.26
C LYS A 323 -6.44 -2.57 19.87
N GLY A 324 -6.34 -1.25 19.81
CA GLY A 324 -6.51 -0.49 18.58
C GLY A 324 -5.23 -0.21 17.81
N TYR A 325 -4.06 -0.42 18.44
CA TYR A 325 -2.77 -0.09 17.88
C TYR A 325 -1.73 -1.16 18.28
N ALA A 326 -0.95 -1.64 17.31
CA ALA A 326 0.04 -2.69 17.54
C ALA A 326 1.35 -2.09 18.07
N TYR A 327 1.55 -2.12 19.40
CA TYR A 327 2.80 -1.72 20.05
C TYR A 327 3.87 -2.83 20.06
N GLN A 328 3.46 -4.08 19.87
CA GLN A 328 4.36 -5.22 19.71
C GLN A 328 4.00 -5.94 18.42
N ILE A 329 5.00 -6.20 17.59
CA ILE A 329 4.83 -6.74 16.24
C ILE A 329 5.73 -7.95 16.05
N ASN A 330 5.20 -8.97 15.37
CA ASN A 330 6.01 -10.09 14.94
C ASN A 330 6.54 -9.80 13.53
N ILE A 331 7.85 -9.62 13.41
CA ILE A 331 8.51 -9.32 12.14
C ILE A 331 9.49 -10.40 11.70
N GLU A 332 9.54 -11.54 12.38
CA GLU A 332 10.50 -12.64 12.11
C GLU A 332 10.55 -13.01 10.62
N HIS A 333 9.38 -13.29 10.03
CA HIS A 333 9.31 -13.68 8.62
C HIS A 333 9.87 -12.59 7.68
N TYR A 334 9.56 -11.33 7.95
CA TYR A 334 10.04 -10.21 7.13
C TYR A 334 11.53 -9.94 7.33
N LEU A 335 12.04 -10.12 8.56
CA LEU A 335 13.45 -10.00 8.87
C LEU A 335 14.26 -11.08 8.15
N GLU A 336 13.82 -12.34 8.23
CA GLU A 336 14.47 -13.45 7.54
C GLU A 336 14.39 -13.33 6.01
N TYR A 337 13.27 -12.81 5.49
CA TYR A 337 13.17 -12.45 4.08
C TYR A 337 14.18 -11.36 3.69
N SER A 338 14.27 -10.29 4.48
CA SER A 338 15.16 -9.15 4.21
C SER A 338 16.64 -9.54 4.28
N LYS A 339 17.04 -10.40 5.23
CA LYS A 339 18.39 -10.97 5.31
C LYS A 339 18.75 -11.72 4.03
N LYS A 340 17.88 -12.63 3.59
CA LYS A 340 18.08 -13.39 2.34
C LYS A 340 18.16 -12.49 1.12
N ARG A 341 17.29 -11.47 1.06
CA ARG A 341 17.26 -10.50 -0.04
C ARG A 341 18.56 -9.69 -0.09
N TYR A 342 19.06 -9.23 1.05
CA TYR A 342 20.34 -8.54 1.18
C TYR A 342 21.53 -9.42 0.78
N ASP A 343 21.58 -10.67 1.28
CA ASP A 343 22.64 -11.61 0.92
C ASP A 343 22.70 -11.85 -0.59
N LYS A 344 21.54 -11.97 -1.24
CA LYS A 344 21.48 -12.07 -2.70
C LYS A 344 21.93 -10.79 -3.40
N ALA A 345 21.53 -9.61 -2.91
CA ALA A 345 21.95 -8.33 -3.49
C ALA A 345 23.48 -8.16 -3.52
N LEU A 346 24.17 -8.63 -2.47
CA LEU A 346 25.63 -8.63 -2.39
C LEU A 346 26.30 -9.64 -3.33
N ASN A 347 25.77 -10.88 -3.37
CA ASN A 347 26.44 -12.00 -4.02
C ASN A 347 26.10 -12.15 -5.51
N LEU A 348 24.86 -11.84 -5.90
CA LEU A 348 24.38 -12.01 -7.28
C LEU A 348 24.65 -10.78 -8.15
N GLY A 349 24.59 -9.57 -7.57
CA GLY A 349 24.52 -8.34 -8.36
C GLY A 349 23.08 -7.95 -8.70
N TYR A 350 22.88 -6.74 -9.24
CA TYR A 350 21.54 -6.19 -9.46
C TYR A 350 20.76 -6.95 -10.55
N GLN A 351 21.42 -7.37 -11.63
CA GLN A 351 20.74 -7.98 -12.78
C GLN A 351 20.25 -9.39 -12.44
N GLU A 352 21.08 -10.20 -11.81
CA GLU A 352 20.75 -11.55 -11.38
C GLU A 352 19.69 -11.54 -10.26
N LEU A 353 19.80 -10.64 -9.28
CA LEU A 353 18.76 -10.47 -8.25
C LEU A 353 17.43 -10.04 -8.88
N TRP A 354 17.44 -9.07 -9.79
CA TRP A 354 16.24 -8.66 -10.52
C TRP A 354 15.57 -9.84 -11.23
N ASN A 355 16.35 -10.68 -11.92
CA ASN A 355 15.84 -11.87 -12.61
C ASN A 355 15.28 -12.92 -11.63
N GLU A 356 15.88 -13.09 -10.44
CA GLU A 356 15.35 -13.99 -9.41
C GLU A 356 14.03 -13.49 -8.79
N GLU A 357 13.88 -12.16 -8.64
CA GLU A 357 12.65 -11.55 -8.12
C GLU A 357 11.55 -11.44 -9.18
N HIS A 358 11.92 -11.47 -10.46
CA HIS A 358 11.01 -11.41 -11.60
C HIS A 358 11.21 -12.62 -12.54
N PRO A 359 11.05 -13.86 -12.04
CA PRO A 359 11.40 -15.05 -12.81
C PRO A 359 10.41 -15.25 -13.96
N THR A 360 10.95 -15.65 -15.12
CA THR A 360 10.13 -16.30 -16.14
C THR A 360 9.84 -17.72 -15.67
N LEU A 361 8.57 -18.06 -15.48
CA LEU A 361 8.18 -19.36 -14.95
C LEU A 361 8.33 -20.46 -16.01
N SER A 362 8.99 -21.56 -15.65
CA SER A 362 8.97 -22.78 -16.46
C SER A 362 7.59 -23.43 -16.45
N MET A 363 7.29 -24.28 -17.44
CA MET A 363 6.01 -25.02 -17.49
C MET A 363 5.73 -25.86 -16.23
N SER A 364 6.78 -26.38 -15.59
CA SER A 364 6.65 -27.12 -14.33
C SER A 364 6.26 -26.20 -13.16
N GLU A 365 6.81 -24.99 -13.11
CA GLU A 365 6.49 -23.99 -12.08
C GLU A 365 5.11 -23.38 -12.29
N ILE A 366 4.73 -23.12 -13.54
CA ILE A 366 3.36 -22.70 -13.91
C ILE A 366 2.35 -23.75 -13.40
N ASN A 367 2.58 -25.05 -13.68
CA ASN A 367 1.71 -26.11 -13.19
C ASN A 367 1.61 -26.15 -11.66
N LYS A 368 2.75 -26.07 -10.94
CA LYS A 368 2.75 -26.02 -9.47
C LYS A 368 2.01 -24.80 -8.92
N ARG A 369 2.10 -23.66 -9.60
CA ARG A 369 1.41 -22.44 -9.21
C ARG A 369 -0.10 -22.56 -9.44
N LEU A 370 -0.51 -23.11 -10.59
CA LEU A 370 -1.91 -23.42 -10.89
C LEU A 370 -2.51 -24.41 -9.88
N GLU A 371 -1.78 -25.45 -9.47
CA GLU A 371 -2.22 -26.39 -8.42
C GLU A 371 -2.48 -25.70 -7.07
N LYS A 372 -1.64 -24.71 -6.71
CA LYS A 372 -1.83 -23.91 -5.50
C LYS A 372 -3.01 -22.93 -5.60
N LEU A 373 -3.22 -22.34 -6.78
CA LEU A 373 -4.29 -21.38 -7.02
C LEU A 373 -5.66 -22.05 -7.20
N ALA A 374 -5.72 -23.26 -7.76
CA ALA A 374 -6.96 -23.97 -8.05
C ALA A 374 -7.95 -24.06 -6.86
N PRO A 375 -7.54 -24.43 -5.62
CA PRO A 375 -8.46 -24.43 -4.48
C PRO A 375 -8.96 -23.02 -4.12
N MET A 376 -8.12 -21.99 -4.23
CA MET A 376 -8.50 -20.61 -3.96
C MET A 376 -9.51 -20.09 -5.00
N VAL A 377 -9.30 -20.43 -6.27
CA VAL A 377 -10.24 -20.13 -7.36
C VAL A 377 -11.58 -20.82 -7.13
N GLN A 378 -11.57 -22.09 -6.73
CA GLN A 378 -12.79 -22.83 -6.44
C GLN A 378 -13.55 -22.19 -5.26
N GLU A 379 -12.85 -21.80 -4.18
CA GLU A 379 -13.44 -21.07 -3.05
C GLU A 379 -14.09 -19.75 -3.49
N ILE A 380 -13.43 -18.97 -4.35
CA ILE A 380 -13.96 -17.71 -4.88
C ILE A 380 -15.24 -17.95 -5.70
N ILE A 381 -15.26 -18.99 -6.53
CA ILE A 381 -16.42 -19.34 -7.36
C ILE A 381 -17.58 -19.78 -6.46
N ASP A 382 -17.32 -20.63 -5.46
CA ASP A 382 -18.35 -21.19 -4.58
C ASP A 382 -18.92 -20.13 -3.62
N ALA A 383 -18.14 -19.12 -3.25
CA ALA A 383 -18.57 -17.99 -2.44
C ALA A 383 -19.30 -16.89 -3.24
N GLN A 384 -19.36 -16.99 -4.57
CA GLN A 384 -20.00 -15.99 -5.42
C GLN A 384 -21.52 -16.20 -5.46
N GLU A 385 -22.27 -15.17 -5.10
CA GLU A 385 -23.72 -15.17 -5.19
C GLU A 385 -24.18 -15.19 -6.66
N SER A 386 -25.45 -15.57 -6.88
CA SER A 386 -26.04 -15.59 -8.23
C SER A 386 -26.01 -14.22 -8.93
N SER A 387 -26.02 -13.13 -8.17
CA SER A 387 -25.86 -11.75 -8.66
C SER A 387 -24.44 -11.42 -9.14
N GLY A 388 -23.44 -12.23 -8.78
CA GLY A 388 -22.01 -11.95 -8.97
C GLY A 388 -21.30 -11.40 -7.74
N ALA A 389 -22.04 -11.06 -6.68
CA ALA A 389 -21.49 -10.49 -5.45
C ALA A 389 -20.66 -11.51 -4.64
N TRP A 390 -19.58 -11.04 -4.02
CA TRP A 390 -18.91 -11.75 -2.92
C TRP A 390 -19.26 -11.06 -1.60
N ILE A 391 -20.16 -11.67 -0.83
CA ILE A 391 -20.66 -11.10 0.43
C ILE A 391 -19.89 -11.72 1.60
N THR A 392 -19.24 -10.88 2.40
CA THR A 392 -18.74 -11.29 3.71
C THR A 392 -19.90 -11.34 4.69
N LYS A 393 -20.31 -12.55 5.05
CA LYS A 393 -21.42 -12.79 5.98
C LYS A 393 -21.01 -12.48 7.42
N ASN A 394 -21.89 -11.81 8.17
CA ASN A 394 -21.66 -11.46 9.58
C ASN A 394 -20.31 -10.76 9.83
N ASP A 395 -19.95 -9.84 8.94
CA ASP A 395 -18.71 -9.10 9.06
C ASP A 395 -18.74 -8.23 10.32
N LYS A 396 -17.72 -8.38 11.17
CA LYS A 396 -17.63 -7.75 12.49
C LYS A 396 -16.59 -6.63 12.47
N PHE A 397 -17.04 -5.40 12.65
CA PHE A 397 -16.18 -4.22 12.62
C PHE A 397 -16.45 -3.28 13.80
N LYS A 398 -15.49 -2.39 14.08
CA LYS A 398 -15.59 -1.45 15.20
C LYS A 398 -16.77 -0.52 14.99
N LYS A 399 -17.60 -0.37 16.01
CA LYS A 399 -18.67 0.62 16.02
C LYS A 399 -18.07 2.03 15.99
N THR A 400 -18.63 2.90 15.15
CA THR A 400 -18.28 4.32 15.14
C THR A 400 -18.80 4.96 16.42
N MET A 401 -17.89 5.60 17.18
CA MET A 401 -18.25 6.27 18.43
C MET A 401 -18.66 7.72 18.17
N PRO A 402 -19.52 8.32 19.03
CA PRO A 402 -19.76 9.75 19.02
C PRO A 402 -18.46 10.55 19.15
N LYS A 403 -18.45 11.77 18.57
CA LYS A 403 -17.28 12.65 18.62
C LYS A 403 -16.86 12.90 20.08
N GLY A 404 -15.59 12.64 20.37
CA GLY A 404 -15.01 12.81 21.71
C GLY A 404 -15.01 11.54 22.57
N GLU A 405 -15.71 10.48 22.15
CA GLU A 405 -15.71 9.20 22.86
C GLU A 405 -14.63 8.25 22.31
N ARG A 406 -13.89 7.61 23.22
CA ARG A 406 -12.96 6.53 22.86
C ARG A 406 -13.74 5.27 22.54
N TRP A 407 -13.26 4.49 21.57
CA TRP A 407 -13.82 3.18 21.29
C TRP A 407 -13.82 2.29 22.54
N ASN A 408 -15.01 1.81 22.90
CA ASN A 408 -15.29 1.13 24.17
C ASN A 408 -15.57 -0.37 23.98
N ASN A 409 -14.84 -1.02 23.06
CA ASN A 409 -14.97 -2.45 22.75
C ASN A 409 -16.32 -2.86 22.11
N GLN A 410 -17.05 -1.90 21.54
CA GLN A 410 -18.31 -2.14 20.82
C GLN A 410 -18.06 -2.46 19.34
N TYR A 411 -18.81 -3.43 18.82
CA TYR A 411 -18.73 -3.87 17.44
C TYR A 411 -20.12 -3.87 16.82
N GLU A 412 -20.17 -3.67 15.51
CA GLU A 412 -21.33 -3.94 14.68
C GLU A 412 -21.08 -5.21 13.87
N VAL A 413 -22.17 -5.90 13.53
CA VAL A 413 -22.14 -7.15 12.76
C VAL A 413 -23.22 -7.06 11.71
N MET A 414 -22.84 -7.16 10.44
CA MET A 414 -23.77 -7.22 9.31
C MET A 414 -23.08 -7.81 8.08
N ASP A 415 -23.88 -8.20 7.09
CA ASP A 415 -23.35 -8.61 5.80
C ASP A 415 -22.78 -7.38 5.06
N ARG A 416 -21.57 -7.49 4.51
CA ARG A 416 -20.93 -6.43 3.74
C ARG A 416 -20.27 -6.97 2.48
N ILE A 417 -20.27 -6.15 1.43
CA ILE A 417 -19.46 -6.33 0.22
C ILE A 417 -18.22 -5.45 0.40
N SER A 418 -17.04 -6.00 0.16
CA SER A 418 -15.76 -5.34 0.46
C SER A 418 -14.91 -5.17 -0.79
N SER A 419 -14.39 -3.96 -1.02
CA SER A 419 -13.41 -3.68 -2.08
C SER A 419 -12.13 -4.49 -1.88
N ARG A 420 -11.74 -4.79 -0.64
CA ARG A 420 -10.59 -5.66 -0.35
C ARG A 420 -10.82 -7.09 -0.84
N VAL A 421 -12.03 -7.63 -0.60
CA VAL A 421 -12.39 -8.99 -1.06
C VAL A 421 -12.47 -9.02 -2.58
N PHE A 422 -13.07 -7.99 -3.19
CA PHE A 422 -13.09 -7.82 -4.64
C PHE A 422 -11.68 -7.83 -5.23
N ASN A 423 -10.80 -6.91 -4.83
CA ASN A 423 -9.44 -6.78 -5.36
C ASN A 423 -8.67 -8.12 -5.23
N ARG A 424 -8.73 -8.76 -4.05
CA ARG A 424 -8.11 -10.08 -3.83
C ARG A 424 -8.65 -11.14 -4.80
N ASN A 425 -9.97 -11.20 -4.98
CA ASN A 425 -10.59 -12.23 -5.81
C ASN A 425 -10.24 -12.01 -7.29
N ILE A 426 -10.27 -10.76 -7.77
CA ILE A 426 -9.83 -10.43 -9.13
C ILE A 426 -8.35 -10.81 -9.32
N ASP A 427 -7.48 -10.50 -8.36
CA ASP A 427 -6.06 -10.85 -8.43
C ASP A 427 -5.83 -12.35 -8.64
N ILE A 428 -6.49 -13.18 -7.82
CA ILE A 428 -6.35 -14.64 -7.87
C ILE A 428 -6.94 -15.21 -9.16
N LEU A 429 -8.13 -14.75 -9.57
CA LEU A 429 -8.78 -15.20 -10.80
C LEU A 429 -7.94 -14.84 -12.03
N CYS A 430 -7.45 -13.60 -12.10
CA CYS A 430 -6.61 -13.12 -13.19
C CYS A 430 -5.28 -13.86 -13.25
N GLU A 431 -4.62 -14.11 -12.11
CA GLU A 431 -3.37 -14.89 -12.07
C GLU A 431 -3.61 -16.32 -12.59
N TYR A 432 -4.68 -16.98 -12.15
CA TYR A 432 -5.01 -18.33 -12.61
C TYR A 432 -5.31 -18.37 -14.11
N ILE A 433 -6.10 -17.41 -14.63
CA ILE A 433 -6.44 -17.34 -16.06
C ILE A 433 -5.19 -17.07 -16.90
N LYS A 434 -4.33 -16.11 -16.48
CA LYS A 434 -3.08 -15.78 -17.16
C LYS A 434 -2.17 -17.00 -17.28
N LEU A 435 -1.87 -17.65 -16.16
CA LEU A 435 -1.00 -18.83 -16.13
C LEU A 435 -1.60 -20.01 -16.92
N SER A 436 -2.93 -20.15 -16.89
CA SER A 436 -3.62 -21.15 -17.72
C SER A 436 -3.52 -20.85 -19.22
N ASN A 437 -3.51 -19.56 -19.63
CA ASN A 437 -3.30 -19.17 -21.02
C ASN A 437 -1.87 -19.47 -21.47
N GLU A 438 -0.87 -19.11 -20.65
CA GLU A 438 0.54 -19.39 -20.92
C GLU A 438 0.81 -20.89 -21.09
N LEU A 439 0.14 -21.74 -20.31
CA LEU A 439 0.25 -23.20 -20.43
C LEU A 439 -0.35 -23.75 -21.73
N ASN A 440 -1.36 -23.10 -22.31
CA ASN A 440 -2.02 -23.56 -23.54
C ASN A 440 -1.38 -23.03 -24.83
N ASN A 441 -0.61 -21.93 -24.74
CA ASN A 441 0.05 -21.29 -25.88
C ASN A 441 1.47 -21.83 -26.14
N ASN A 442 2.01 -22.66 -25.25
CA ASN A 442 3.26 -23.41 -25.40
C ASN A 442 2.94 -24.90 -25.57
#